data_AF-A0A1V2A8B5-F1
#
_entry.id   AF-A0A1V2A8B5-F1
#
_cell.length_a   1.000
_cell.length_b   1.000
_cell.length_c   1.000
_cell.angle_alpha   90.00
_cell.angle_beta   90.00
_cell.angle_gamma   90.00
#
_symmetry.space_group_name_H-M   'P 1'
#
loop_
_entity.id
_entity.type
_entity.pdbx_description
1 polymer ?
#
loop_
_entity_poly.entity_id
_entity_poly.type
_entity_poly.pdbx_seq_one_letter_code
_entity_poly.pdbx_strand_id
1 'polypeptide(L)' 'MQYIMTFIWTLILSEMVVYVVSSMNGATFHFETGVLISIAVTILLFILTALIPNDPIEKH' A
#
# COMPACT_ATOMS: atom_id res chain seq x y z
N MET A 1 -12.75 -6.93 7.90
CA MET A 1 -11.58 -7.76 7.54
C MET A 1 -10.79 -7.18 6.37
N GLN A 2 -11.43 -6.84 5.24
CA GLN A 2 -10.74 -6.33 4.05
C GLN A 2 -9.85 -5.11 4.32
N TYR A 3 -10.37 -4.05 4.98
CA TYR A 3 -9.60 -2.82 5.20
C TYR A 3 -8.36 -3.00 6.10
N ILE A 4 -8.48 -3.82 7.14
CA ILE A 4 -7.37 -4.14 8.06
C ILE A 4 -6.29 -4.93 7.31
N MET A 5 -6.70 -5.93 6.50
CA MET A 5 -5.75 -6.69 5.69
C MET A 5 -5.14 -5.86 4.58
N THR A 6 -5.89 -4.96 3.94
CA THR A 6 -5.36 -4.03 2.93
C THR A 6 -4.26 -3.16 3.53
N PHE A 7 -4.46 -2.62 4.74
CA PHE A 7 -3.44 -1.83 5.44
C PHE A 7 -2.18 -2.66 5.75
N ILE A 8 -2.34 -3.86 6.31
CA ILE A 8 -1.19 -4.73 6.63
C ILE A 8 -0.41 -5.09 5.35
N TRP A 9 -1.09 -5.45 4.27
CA TRP A 9 -0.44 -5.78 3.01
C TRP A 9 0.24 -4.57 2.37
N THR A 10 -0.39 -3.39 2.41
CA THR A 10 0.24 -2.17 1.88
C THR A 10 1.46 -1.79 2.70
N LEU A 11 1.43 -1.93 4.03
CA LEU A 11 2.58 -1.70 4.88
C LEU A 11 3.76 -2.60 4.48
N ILE A 12 3.55 -3.91 4.40
CA ILE A 12 4.61 -4.86 4.04
C ILE A 12 5.17 -4.56 2.64
N LEU A 13 4.31 -4.30 1.66
CA LEU A 13 4.75 -4.02 0.30
C LEU A 13 5.49 -2.68 0.20
N SER A 14 5.03 -1.64 0.88
CA SER A 14 5.69 -0.33 0.92
C SER A 14 7.07 -0.39 1.55
N GLU A 15 7.26 -1.17 2.63
CA GLU A 15 8.58 -1.41 3.22
C GLU A 15 9.54 -2.08 2.23
N MET A 16 9.07 -3.07 1.46
CA MET A 16 9.89 -3.70 0.42
C MET A 16 10.25 -2.73 -0.69
N VAL A 17 9.33 -1.83 -1.09
CA VAL A 17 9.61 -0.78 -2.08
C VAL A 17 10.69 0.16 -1.56
N VAL A 18 10.56 0.65 -0.32
CA VAL A 18 11.57 1.54 0.28
C VAL A 18 12.92 0.85 0.41
N TYR A 19 12.95 -0.43 0.76
CA TYR A 19 14.17 -1.22 0.77
C TYR A 19 14.83 -1.29 -0.62
N VAL A 20 14.07 -1.62 -1.66
CA VAL A 20 14.58 -1.69 -3.04
C VAL A 20 15.09 -0.34 -3.50
N VAL A 21 14.34 0.74 -3.30
CA VAL A 21 14.73 2.11 -3.69
C VAL A 21 15.98 2.57 -2.94
N SER A 22 16.06 2.28 -1.64
CA SER A 22 17.24 2.62 -0.83
C SER A 22 18.46 1.85 -1.33
N SER A 23 18.32 0.56 -1.64
CA SER A 23 19.37 -0.28 -2.21
C SER A 23 19.84 0.22 -3.58
N MET A 24 18.91 0.61 -4.47
CA MET A 24 19.23 1.17 -5.78
C MET A 24 19.99 2.50 -5.69
N ASN A 25 19.68 3.31 -4.69
CA ASN A 25 20.30 4.62 -4.50
C ASN A 25 21.55 4.57 -3.61
N GLY A 26 21.93 3.40 -3.08
CA GLY A 26 23.01 3.26 -2.10
C GLY A 26 22.73 4.00 -0.78
N ALA A 27 21.46 4.28 -0.48
CA ALA A 27 21.01 5.00 0.71
C ALA A 27 20.70 4.04 1.86
N THR A 28 20.71 4.57 3.09
CA THR A 28 20.32 3.81 4.28
C THR A 28 18.82 3.53 4.27
N PHE A 29 18.46 2.32 4.67
CA PHE A 29 17.06 1.95 4.86
C PHE A 29 16.48 2.67 6.08
N HIS A 30 15.41 3.44 5.86
CA HIS A 30 14.67 4.13 6.91
C HIS A 30 13.24 3.60 6.98
N PHE A 31 12.94 2.89 8.06
CA PHE A 31 11.61 2.32 8.31
C PHE A 31 10.51 3.39 8.42
N GLU A 32 10.83 4.55 9.00
CA GLU A 32 9.87 5.67 9.10
C GLU A 32 9.36 6.11 7.72
N THR A 33 10.24 6.12 6.72
CA THR A 33 9.89 6.46 5.33
C THR A 33 8.95 5.42 4.73
N GLY A 34 9.18 4.12 5.01
CA GLY A 34 8.30 3.02 4.59
C GLY A 34 6.91 3.12 5.19
N VAL A 35 6.81 3.39 6.49
CA VAL A 35 5.55 3.60 7.19
C VAL A 35 4.81 4.81 6.63
N LEU A 36 5.48 5.94 6.42
CA LEU A 36 4.85 7.17 5.94
C LEU A 36 4.32 7.01 4.50
N ILE A 37 5.07 6.31 3.64
CA ILE A 37 4.64 5.94 2.29
C ILE A 37 3.45 4.97 2.35
N SER A 38 3.48 3.97 3.25
CA SER A 38 2.40 3.00 3.37
C SER A 38 1.07 3.66 3.71
N ILE A 39 1.07 4.62 4.64
CA ILE A 39 -0.12 5.39 5.02
C ILE A 39 -0.68 6.17 3.83
N ALA A 40 0.19 6.86 3.09
CA ALA A 40 -0.21 7.62 1.90
C ALA A 40 -0.84 6.70 0.84
N VAL A 41 -0.23 5.54 0.58
CA VAL A 41 -0.73 4.55 -0.39
C VAL A 41 -2.06 3.94 0.07
N THR A 42 -2.20 3.58 1.36
CA THR A 42 -3.47 3.05 1.88
C THR A 42 -4.62 4.05 1.72
N ILE A 43 -4.38 5.34 2.01
CA ILE A 43 -5.39 6.40 1.80
C ILE A 43 -5.79 6.46 0.32
N LEU A 44 -4.82 6.41 -0.59
CA LEU A 44 -5.07 6.37 -2.03
C LEU A 44 -5.91 5.17 -2.45
N LEU A 45 -5.61 3.97 -1.92
CA LEU A 45 -6.40 2.76 -2.18
C LEU A 45 -7.84 2.88 -1.67
N PHE A 46 -8.08 3.52 -0.53
CA PHE A 46 -9.44 3.74 -0.02
C PHE A 46 -10.23 4.72 -0.89
N ILE A 47 -9.59 5.78 -1.38
CA ILE A 47 -10.21 6.70 -2.33
C ILE A 47 -10.55 5.95 -3.64
N LEU A 48 -9.62 5.15 -4.16
CA LEU A 48 -9.84 4.36 -5.37
C LEU A 48 -10.98 3.35 -5.22
N THR A 49 -11.04 2.63 -4.10
CA THR A 49 -12.14 1.69 -3.84
C THR A 49 -13.49 2.38 -3.60
N ALA A 50 -13.50 3.61 -3.09
CA ALA A 50 -14.72 4.40 -2.98
C ALA A 50 -15.20 4.95 -4.33
N LEU A 51 -14.27 5.20 -5.26
CA LEU A 51 -14.58 5.74 -6.59
C LEU A 51 -15.02 4.65 -7.58
N ILE A 52 -14.50 3.43 -7.45
CA ILE A 52 -14.86 2.29 -8.29
C ILE A 52 -16.21 1.73 -7.82
N PRO A 53 -17.27 1.81 -8.65
CA PRO A 53 -18.55 1.21 -8.32
C PRO A 53 -18.39 -0.30 -8.19
N ASN A 54 -18.87 -0.86 -7.08
CA ASN A 54 -18.83 -2.29 -6.84
C ASN A 54 -20.09 -2.93 -7.46
N ASP A 55 -20.16 -2.95 -8.79
CA ASP A 55 -21.25 -3.61 -9.50
C ASP A 55 -21.23 -5.11 -9.16
N PRO A 56 -22.41 -5.74 -8.98
CA PRO A 56 -22.48 -7.15 -8.64
C PRO A 56 -21.86 -7.96 -9.78
N ILE A 57 -20.70 -8.57 -9.50
CA ILE A 57 -20.10 -9.62 -10.32
C ILE A 57 -21.17 -10.69 -10.61
N GLU A 58 -21.60 -10.78 -11.87
CA GLU A 58 -22.51 -11.83 -12.32
C GLU A 58 -21.90 -13.18 -11.95
N LYS A 59 -22.58 -13.92 -11.07
CA LYS A 59 -22.26 -15.31 -10.77
C LYS A 59 -22.62 -16.13 -12.01
N HIS A 60 -21.61 -16.49 -12.80
CA HIS A 60 -21.70 -17.58 -13.76
C HIS A 60 -21.54 -18.93 -13.06
#